data_AF-A0A9X9LHK5-F1
#
_entry.id   AF-A0A9X9LHK5-F1
#
_cell.length_a   1.000
_cell.length_b   1.000
_cell.length_c   1.000
_cell.angle_alpha   90.00
_cell.angle_beta   90.00
_cell.angle_gamma   90.00
#
_symmetry.space_group_name_H-M   'P 1'
#
loop_
_entity.id
_entity.type
_entity.pdbx_description
1 polymer ?
#
loop_
_entity_poly.entity_id
_entity_poly.type
_entity_poly.pdbx_seq_one_letter_code
_entity_poly.pdbx_strand_id
1 'polypeptide(L)'
;MKAARFVMRSAGSLSSAGLVPREVEHFSRYSPSPLSIKQLLDFGSENACERTSFAFLRQELPVRLANILKEIDILPDRLVNTSSVQLVKSWYIQSLMDLVEFHEKNPEDQKALSDFVDTLIKVRNRHHNVVPTMAQGIIEYKDGCTVDPVTNQNLQYFLDRFYMNRISTRMLMNQHILIFSDSQTGNPTHIGSIDPNCDVAAVVQDAFECSKMLCDQYYLTSPELKLTQVNGKSPGQPIHIVYVPSHLHHMLFELFKV
;
A
#
# COMPACT_ATOMS: atom_id res chain seq x y z
N MET A 1 11.45 14.46 -45.98
CA MET A 1 10.09 15.01 -46.23
C MET A 1 9.09 13.86 -46.22
N LYS A 2 8.03 14.00 -45.40
CA LYS A 2 6.79 13.19 -45.32
C LYS A 2 6.90 11.77 -44.76
N ALA A 3 6.01 11.28 -43.89
CA ALA A 3 5.00 11.88 -43.02
C ALA A 3 4.47 10.76 -42.10
N ALA A 4 4.20 11.15 -40.85
CA ALA A 4 3.35 10.53 -39.84
C ALA A 4 2.26 9.55 -40.34
N ARG A 5 2.18 8.39 -39.67
CA ARG A 5 0.91 7.69 -39.46
C ARG A 5 0.70 7.52 -37.95
N PHE A 6 -0.05 8.49 -37.44
CA PHE A 6 -0.65 8.53 -36.12
C PHE A 6 -1.75 7.46 -36.08
N VAL A 7 -1.60 6.44 -35.24
CA VAL A 7 -2.72 5.54 -34.91
C VAL A 7 -3.37 6.12 -33.66
N MET A 8 -4.45 6.87 -33.87
CA MET A 8 -5.46 7.10 -32.86
C MET A 8 -5.98 5.73 -32.40
N ARG A 9 -5.64 5.29 -31.19
CA ARG A 9 -6.46 4.31 -30.46
C ARG A 9 -7.49 5.10 -29.67
N SER A 10 -8.71 4.96 -30.15
CA SER A 10 -9.96 5.47 -29.62
C SER A 10 -10.16 5.12 -28.14
N ALA A 11 -10.64 6.12 -27.39
CA ALA A 11 -11.31 5.91 -26.11
C ALA A 11 -12.53 5.01 -26.34
N GLY A 12 -12.40 3.74 -25.98
CA GLY A 12 -13.45 2.74 -26.01
C GLY A 12 -14.11 2.63 -24.64
N SER A 13 -15.43 2.82 -24.62
CA SER A 13 -16.36 2.50 -23.55
C SER A 13 -16.03 1.15 -22.87
N LEU A 14 -15.66 1.18 -21.58
CA LEU A 14 -15.60 -0.02 -20.75
C LEU A 14 -17.04 -0.46 -20.42
N SER A 15 -17.55 -1.43 -21.16
CA SER A 15 -18.77 -2.17 -20.81
C SER A 15 -18.44 -3.64 -20.54
N SER A 16 -18.53 -3.96 -19.24
CA SER A 16 -18.94 -5.22 -18.57
C SER A 16 -18.73 -6.59 -19.23
N ALA A 17 -18.13 -7.47 -18.42
CA ALA A 17 -18.11 -8.94 -18.43
C ALA A 17 -16.92 -9.64 -19.13
N GLY A 18 -15.96 -10.09 -18.33
CA GLY A 18 -15.45 -11.46 -18.46
C GLY A 18 -14.01 -11.68 -18.91
N LEU A 19 -13.29 -10.70 -19.48
CA LEU A 19 -11.86 -10.89 -19.73
C LEU A 19 -11.02 -10.25 -18.62
N VAL A 20 -10.52 -11.12 -17.74
CA VAL A 20 -9.33 -10.82 -16.93
C VAL A 20 -8.22 -10.40 -17.91
N PRO A 21 -7.61 -9.21 -17.76
CA PRO A 21 -6.52 -8.78 -18.64
C PRO A 21 -5.44 -9.86 -18.71
N ARG A 22 -4.87 -10.09 -19.90
CA ARG A 22 -3.83 -11.13 -20.11
C ARG A 22 -2.63 -10.94 -19.18
N GLU A 23 -2.39 -9.69 -18.80
CA GLU A 23 -1.38 -9.23 -17.88
C GLU A 23 -1.61 -9.80 -16.47
N VAL A 24 -2.85 -9.90 -15.99
CA VAL A 24 -3.14 -10.53 -14.69
C VAL A 24 -2.72 -12.00 -14.71
N GLU A 25 -3.04 -12.73 -15.78
CA GLU A 25 -2.64 -14.13 -15.94
C GLU A 25 -1.12 -14.29 -16.04
N HIS A 26 -0.44 -13.35 -16.71
CA HIS A 26 1.02 -13.36 -16.80
C HIS A 26 1.68 -13.10 -15.45
N PHE A 27 1.35 -11.99 -14.80
CA PHE A 27 2.04 -11.53 -13.58
C PHE A 27 1.67 -12.33 -12.32
N SER A 28 0.48 -12.95 -12.26
CA SER A 28 0.07 -13.78 -11.12
C SER A 28 0.83 -15.11 -11.00
N ARG A 29 1.57 -15.52 -12.05
CA ARG A 29 2.41 -16.72 -12.01
C ARG A 29 3.70 -16.53 -11.23
N TYR A 30 4.09 -15.27 -10.98
CA TYR A 30 5.28 -14.94 -10.21
C TYR A 30 4.92 -14.79 -8.72
N SER A 31 5.85 -15.17 -7.86
CA SER A 31 5.73 -14.95 -6.41
C SER A 31 6.26 -13.57 -6.04
N PRO A 32 5.55 -12.80 -5.18
CA PRO A 32 6.07 -11.54 -4.64
C PRO A 32 7.40 -11.72 -3.90
N SER A 33 8.31 -10.76 -4.06
CA SER A 33 9.64 -10.77 -3.44
C SER A 33 9.59 -10.05 -2.08
N PRO A 34 9.75 -10.75 -0.94
CA PRO A 34 9.81 -10.08 0.36
C PRO A 34 11.11 -9.27 0.50
N LEU A 35 11.01 -8.07 1.09
CA LEU A 35 12.15 -7.24 1.44
C LEU A 35 12.18 -7.00 2.95
N SER A 36 13.35 -7.14 3.55
CA SER A 36 13.59 -6.78 4.94
C SER A 36 13.77 -5.26 5.10
N ILE A 37 13.52 -4.75 6.32
CA ILE A 37 13.80 -3.36 6.66
C ILE A 37 15.28 -3.02 6.43
N LYS A 38 16.20 -3.96 6.73
CA LYS A 38 17.64 -3.77 6.47
C LYS A 38 17.91 -3.53 4.98
N GLN A 39 17.35 -4.34 4.09
CA GLN A 39 17.55 -4.16 2.64
C GLN A 39 17.02 -2.82 2.15
N LEU A 40 15.86 -2.37 2.65
CA LEU A 40 15.30 -1.06 2.30
C LEU A 40 16.16 0.09 2.82
N LEU A 41 16.67 -0.04 4.05
CA LEU A 41 17.55 0.96 4.65
C LEU A 41 18.88 1.05 3.90
N ASP A 42 19.57 -0.08 3.72
CA ASP A 42 20.87 -0.15 3.04
C ASP A 42 20.77 0.40 1.59
N PHE A 43 19.65 0.14 0.90
CA PHE A 43 19.39 0.68 -0.43
C PHE A 43 19.29 2.20 -0.42
N GLY A 44 18.51 2.78 0.48
CA GLY A 44 18.24 4.22 0.50
C GLY A 44 19.35 5.07 1.14
N SER A 45 20.21 4.50 1.99
CA SER A 45 21.28 5.24 2.68
C SER A 45 22.59 5.33 1.88
N GLU A 46 23.01 4.24 1.23
CA GLU A 46 24.35 4.13 0.63
C GLU A 46 24.31 4.06 -0.90
N ASN A 47 23.23 3.50 -1.47
CA ASN A 47 23.16 3.09 -2.88
C ASN A 47 21.87 3.53 -3.57
N ALA A 48 21.32 4.69 -3.19
CA ALA A 48 20.04 5.17 -3.72
C ALA A 48 20.14 5.40 -5.24
N CYS A 49 19.76 4.38 -6.00
CA CYS A 49 19.84 4.35 -7.46
C CYS A 49 18.43 4.21 -8.01
N GLU A 50 17.89 5.31 -8.53
CA GLU A 50 16.52 5.37 -9.06
C GLU A 50 16.28 4.28 -10.11
N ARG A 51 17.25 4.05 -11.00
CA ARG A 51 17.18 3.03 -12.07
C ARG A 51 17.04 1.62 -11.53
N THR A 52 17.75 1.31 -10.44
CA THR A 52 17.66 -0.01 -9.78
C THR A 52 16.29 -0.17 -9.11
N SER A 53 15.82 0.88 -8.43
CA SER A 53 14.48 0.89 -7.82
C SER A 53 13.37 0.74 -8.87
N PHE A 54 13.46 1.50 -9.97
CA PHE A 54 12.55 1.44 -11.11
C PHE A 54 12.53 0.04 -11.73
N ALA A 55 13.70 -0.54 -12.02
CA ALA A 55 13.81 -1.86 -12.62
C ALA A 55 13.18 -2.96 -11.73
N PHE A 56 13.32 -2.84 -10.41
CA PHE A 56 12.66 -3.73 -9.46
C PHE A 56 11.14 -3.51 -9.42
N LEU A 57 10.68 -2.27 -9.22
CA LEU A 57 9.27 -1.95 -8.96
C LEU A 57 8.37 -2.12 -10.17
N ARG A 58 8.86 -1.85 -11.39
CA ARG A 58 8.09 -2.08 -12.62
C ARG A 58 7.79 -3.56 -12.88
N GLN A 59 8.47 -4.47 -12.18
CA GLN A 59 8.18 -5.90 -12.17
C GLN A 59 7.37 -6.27 -10.93
N GLU A 60 7.87 -5.90 -9.74
CA GLU A 60 7.33 -6.34 -8.46
C GLU A 60 5.90 -5.82 -8.20
N LEU A 61 5.59 -4.58 -8.58
CA LEU A 61 4.25 -4.00 -8.35
C LEU A 61 3.18 -4.70 -9.19
N PRO A 62 3.35 -4.91 -10.52
CA PRO A 62 2.45 -5.75 -11.30
C PRO A 62 2.24 -7.16 -10.72
N VAL A 63 3.30 -7.83 -10.24
CA VAL A 63 3.20 -9.15 -9.60
C VAL A 63 2.28 -9.11 -8.38
N ARG A 64 2.46 -8.15 -7.47
CA ARG A 64 1.62 -8.01 -6.27
C ARG A 64 0.16 -7.68 -6.59
N LEU A 65 -0.08 -6.82 -7.58
CA LEU A 65 -1.44 -6.46 -8.00
C LEU A 65 -2.15 -7.63 -8.72
N ALA A 66 -1.44 -8.38 -9.56
CA ALA A 66 -2.00 -9.52 -10.27
C ALA A 66 -2.34 -10.68 -9.32
N ASN A 67 -1.47 -10.99 -8.35
CA ASN A 67 -1.73 -12.01 -7.35
C ASN A 67 -3.00 -11.70 -6.54
N ILE A 68 -3.18 -10.45 -6.10
CA ILE A 68 -4.37 -10.12 -5.33
C ILE A 68 -5.65 -10.05 -6.17
N LEU A 69 -5.55 -9.67 -7.45
CA LEU A 69 -6.69 -9.78 -8.37
C LEU A 69 -7.15 -11.23 -8.54
N LYS A 70 -6.23 -12.19 -8.60
CA LYS A 70 -6.58 -13.63 -8.60
C LYS A 70 -7.21 -14.07 -7.28
N GLU A 71 -6.75 -13.56 -6.14
CA GLU A 71 -7.36 -13.85 -4.84
C GLU A 71 -8.77 -13.25 -4.71
N ILE A 72 -9.05 -12.09 -5.33
CA ILE A 72 -10.42 -11.54 -5.39
C ILE A 72 -11.32 -12.45 -6.25
N ASP A 73 -10.81 -12.98 -7.36
CA ASP A 73 -11.59 -13.81 -8.29
C ASP A 73 -12.01 -15.17 -7.72
N ILE A 74 -11.38 -15.64 -6.65
CA ILE A 74 -11.75 -16.90 -5.96
C ILE A 74 -12.75 -16.69 -4.81
N LEU A 75 -13.12 -15.45 -4.50
CA LEU A 75 -14.16 -15.17 -3.51
C LEU A 75 -15.54 -15.63 -4.01
N PRO A 76 -16.52 -15.84 -3.11
CA PRO A 76 -17.88 -16.21 -3.50
C PRO A 76 -18.46 -15.22 -4.52
N ASP A 77 -19.09 -15.72 -5.60
CA ASP A 77 -19.63 -14.90 -6.68
C ASP A 77 -20.53 -13.75 -6.19
N ARG A 78 -21.35 -14.02 -5.17
CA ARG A 78 -22.21 -13.00 -4.56
C ARG A 78 -21.42 -11.85 -3.95
N LEU A 79 -20.29 -12.16 -3.30
CA LEU A 79 -19.39 -11.14 -2.72
C LEU A 79 -18.65 -10.40 -3.83
N VAL A 80 -18.08 -11.13 -4.80
CA VAL A 80 -17.36 -10.53 -5.95
C VAL A 80 -18.26 -9.56 -6.70
N ASN A 81 -19.54 -9.89 -6.86
CA ASN A 81 -20.51 -9.08 -7.59
C ASN A 81 -21.12 -7.92 -6.78
N THR A 82 -20.72 -7.72 -5.51
CA THR A 82 -21.09 -6.51 -4.77
C THR A 82 -20.50 -5.27 -5.45
N SER A 83 -21.22 -4.16 -5.39
CA SER A 83 -20.85 -2.93 -6.10
C SER A 83 -19.49 -2.40 -5.64
N SER A 84 -19.24 -2.48 -4.33
CA SER A 84 -18.01 -2.06 -3.69
C SER A 84 -16.81 -2.96 -4.05
N VAL A 85 -16.96 -4.29 -4.11
CA VAL A 85 -15.85 -5.18 -4.52
C VAL A 85 -15.52 -5.00 -6.00
N GLN A 86 -16.51 -4.83 -6.87
CA GLN A 86 -16.27 -4.50 -8.28
C GLN A 86 -15.52 -3.18 -8.45
N LEU A 87 -15.87 -2.17 -7.65
CA LEU A 87 -15.16 -0.89 -7.66
C LEU A 87 -13.69 -1.05 -7.26
N VAL A 88 -13.40 -1.79 -6.17
CA VAL A 88 -12.01 -2.09 -5.78
C VAL A 88 -11.28 -2.86 -6.88
N LYS A 89 -11.91 -3.89 -7.45
CA LYS A 89 -11.33 -4.67 -8.55
C LYS A 89 -10.98 -3.78 -9.76
N SER A 90 -11.85 -2.84 -10.11
CA SER A 90 -11.61 -1.88 -11.19
C SER A 90 -10.39 -0.99 -10.92
N TRP A 91 -10.17 -0.55 -9.68
CA TRP A 91 -9.00 0.23 -9.30
C TRP A 91 -7.71 -0.56 -9.44
N TYR A 92 -7.69 -1.82 -8.98
CA TYR A 92 -6.52 -2.69 -9.10
C TYR A 92 -6.21 -3.02 -10.56
N ILE A 93 -7.22 -3.28 -11.39
CA ILE A 93 -7.04 -3.49 -12.84
C ILE A 93 -6.44 -2.25 -13.49
N GLN A 94 -7.00 -1.05 -13.23
CA GLN A 94 -6.48 0.18 -13.81
C GLN A 94 -5.04 0.45 -13.36
N SER A 95 -4.73 0.24 -12.08
CA SER A 95 -3.37 0.39 -11.56
C SER A 95 -2.39 -0.60 -12.17
N LEU A 96 -2.81 -1.85 -12.41
CA LEU A 96 -1.98 -2.82 -13.11
C LEU A 96 -1.70 -2.36 -14.55
N MET A 97 -2.73 -1.91 -15.28
CA MET A 97 -2.57 -1.44 -16.66
C MET A 97 -1.62 -0.24 -16.74
N ASP A 98 -1.81 0.75 -15.86
CA ASP A 98 -0.92 1.92 -15.76
C ASP A 98 0.55 1.51 -15.53
N LEU A 99 0.80 0.50 -14.69
CA LEU A 99 2.16 0.05 -14.35
C LEU A 99 2.81 -0.82 -15.43
N VAL A 100 2.02 -1.64 -16.14
CA VAL A 100 2.54 -2.53 -17.20
C VAL A 100 3.10 -1.74 -18.39
N GLU A 101 2.64 -0.50 -18.60
CA GLU A 101 3.23 0.42 -19.60
C GLU A 101 4.73 0.66 -19.39
N PHE A 102 5.26 0.44 -18.18
CA PHE A 102 6.66 0.64 -17.84
C PHE A 102 7.52 -0.64 -17.93
N HIS A 103 6.90 -1.81 -18.12
CA HIS A 103 7.58 -3.11 -18.05
C HIS A 103 8.76 -3.20 -19.04
N GLU A 104 8.56 -2.74 -20.27
CA GLU A 104 9.56 -2.78 -21.35
C GLU A 104 10.32 -1.44 -21.55
N LYS A 105 10.08 -0.42 -20.72
CA LYS A 105 10.77 0.87 -20.87
C LYS A 105 12.27 0.74 -20.54
N ASN A 106 13.11 1.67 -20.96
CA ASN A 106 14.53 1.62 -20.62
C ASN A 106 14.77 2.25 -19.23
N PRO A 107 15.41 1.58 -18.25
CA PRO A 107 15.78 2.20 -16.96
C PRO A 107 16.73 3.40 -17.08
N GLU A 108 17.37 3.59 -18.23
CA GLU A 108 18.25 4.75 -18.52
C GLU A 108 17.47 5.96 -19.06
N ASP A 109 16.18 5.81 -19.41
CA ASP A 109 15.35 6.90 -19.92
C ASP A 109 14.83 7.77 -18.77
N GLN A 110 15.41 8.96 -18.61
CA GLN A 110 15.03 9.89 -17.54
C GLN A 110 13.54 10.27 -17.59
N LYS A 111 12.95 10.36 -18.78
CA LYS A 111 11.52 10.65 -18.89
C LYS A 111 10.69 9.48 -18.36
N ALA A 112 11.09 8.24 -18.66
CA ALA A 112 10.41 7.06 -18.14
C ALA A 112 10.48 6.98 -16.60
N LEU A 113 11.60 7.38 -16.00
CA LEU A 113 11.76 7.44 -14.54
C LEU A 113 10.82 8.49 -13.91
N SER A 114 10.80 9.70 -14.46
CA SER A 114 9.90 10.77 -14.01
C SER A 114 8.41 10.41 -14.18
N ASP A 115 8.02 9.92 -15.36
CA ASP A 115 6.65 9.44 -15.63
C ASP A 115 6.25 8.29 -14.68
N PHE A 116 7.21 7.48 -14.24
CA PHE A 116 6.96 6.38 -13.31
C PHE A 116 6.63 6.89 -11.91
N VAL A 117 7.39 7.86 -11.39
CA VAL A 117 7.09 8.50 -10.09
C VAL A 117 5.67 9.09 -10.08
N ASP A 118 5.30 9.82 -11.14
CA ASP A 118 3.94 10.37 -11.30
C ASP A 118 2.88 9.28 -11.33
N THR A 119 3.16 8.17 -12.01
CA THR A 119 2.27 7.00 -12.06
C THR A 119 2.11 6.35 -10.69
N LEU A 120 3.19 6.22 -9.91
CA LEU A 120 3.11 5.69 -8.54
C LEU A 120 2.25 6.59 -7.64
N ILE A 121 2.37 7.92 -7.76
CA ILE A 121 1.54 8.87 -7.02
C ILE A 121 0.06 8.70 -7.41
N LYS A 122 -0.24 8.59 -8.71
CA LYS A 122 -1.59 8.35 -9.23
C LYS A 122 -2.17 7.04 -8.68
N VAL A 123 -1.41 5.94 -8.72
CA VAL A 123 -1.82 4.63 -8.20
C VAL A 123 -2.08 4.69 -6.69
N ARG A 124 -1.15 5.30 -5.93
CA ARG A 124 -1.28 5.49 -4.48
C ARG A 124 -2.56 6.26 -4.12
N ASN A 125 -2.87 7.31 -4.85
CA ASN A 125 -4.04 8.16 -4.61
C ASN A 125 -5.34 7.44 -4.99
N ARG A 126 -5.36 6.70 -6.12
CA ARG A 126 -6.50 5.86 -6.50
C ARG A 126 -6.85 4.85 -5.42
N HIS A 127 -5.84 4.28 -4.75
CA HIS A 127 -6.03 3.25 -3.74
C HIS A 127 -6.35 3.80 -2.35
N HIS A 128 -6.55 5.12 -2.17
CA HIS A 128 -6.78 5.74 -0.87
C HIS A 128 -7.95 5.11 -0.10
N ASN A 129 -9.10 4.93 -0.77
CA ASN A 129 -10.35 4.44 -0.17
C ASN A 129 -10.53 2.92 -0.26
N VAL A 130 -9.51 2.14 -0.60
CA VAL A 130 -9.63 0.68 -0.75
C VAL A 130 -10.10 -0.01 0.54
N VAL A 131 -9.59 0.40 1.70
CA VAL A 131 -9.95 -0.23 2.98
C VAL A 131 -11.44 -0.04 3.31
N PRO A 132 -11.98 1.19 3.40
CA PRO A 132 -13.40 1.38 3.68
C PRO A 132 -14.31 0.82 2.58
N THR A 133 -13.89 0.90 1.31
CA THR A 133 -14.70 0.36 0.19
C THR A 133 -14.78 -1.17 0.25
N MET A 134 -13.66 -1.87 0.49
CA MET A 134 -13.69 -3.33 0.64
C MET A 134 -14.56 -3.74 1.85
N ALA A 135 -14.45 -3.03 2.97
CA ALA A 135 -15.30 -3.26 4.14
C ALA A 135 -16.80 -3.10 3.81
N GLN A 136 -17.16 -2.07 3.04
CA GLN A 136 -18.53 -1.87 2.56
C GLN A 136 -19.02 -3.03 1.70
N GLY A 137 -18.17 -3.59 0.83
CA GLY A 137 -18.50 -4.79 0.05
C GLY A 137 -18.78 -6.03 0.92
N ILE A 138 -18.06 -6.17 2.04
CA ILE A 138 -18.33 -7.23 3.01
C ILE A 138 -19.69 -7.02 3.71
N ILE A 139 -20.03 -5.77 4.03
CA ILE A 139 -21.33 -5.42 4.63
C ILE A 139 -22.45 -5.74 3.62
N GLU A 140 -22.34 -5.28 2.38
CA GLU A 140 -23.29 -5.59 1.29
C GLU A 140 -23.53 -7.10 1.15
N TYR A 141 -22.46 -7.89 1.23
CA TYR A 141 -22.53 -9.34 1.16
C TYR A 141 -23.26 -9.98 2.36
N LYS A 142 -22.96 -9.50 3.58
CA LYS A 142 -23.57 -9.99 4.83
C LYS A 142 -25.04 -9.60 4.95
N ASP A 143 -25.44 -8.44 4.45
CA ASP A 143 -26.84 -8.01 4.44
C ASP A 143 -27.67 -8.81 3.42
N GLY A 144 -27.04 -9.27 2.35
CA GLY A 144 -27.70 -10.04 1.28
C GLY A 144 -27.83 -11.54 1.56
N CYS A 145 -27.11 -12.11 2.55
CA CYS A 145 -27.22 -13.52 2.90
C CYS A 145 -26.65 -13.87 4.28
N THR A 146 -27.15 -14.95 4.87
CA THR A 146 -26.51 -15.57 6.03
C THR A 146 -25.18 -16.19 5.64
N VAL A 147 -24.08 -15.71 6.21
CA VAL A 147 -22.74 -16.23 5.97
C VAL A 147 -22.46 -17.38 6.92
N ASP A 148 -22.16 -18.55 6.39
CA ASP A 148 -21.78 -19.71 7.20
C ASP A 148 -20.38 -19.55 7.82
N PRO A 149 -20.06 -20.26 8.91
CA PRO A 149 -18.76 -20.14 9.58
C PRO A 149 -17.53 -20.41 8.69
N VAL A 150 -17.64 -21.34 7.73
CA VAL A 150 -16.52 -21.70 6.84
C VAL A 150 -16.23 -20.56 5.88
N THR A 151 -17.28 -19.99 5.28
CA THR A 151 -17.13 -18.82 4.40
C THR A 151 -16.57 -17.61 5.17
N ASN A 152 -16.98 -17.41 6.43
CA ASN A 152 -16.44 -16.34 7.25
C ASN A 152 -14.93 -16.53 7.55
N GLN A 153 -14.48 -17.77 7.78
CA GLN A 153 -13.05 -18.08 7.93
C GLN A 153 -12.25 -17.84 6.65
N ASN A 154 -12.79 -18.27 5.50
CA ASN A 154 -12.17 -18.02 4.20
C ASN A 154 -12.07 -16.52 3.90
N LEU A 155 -13.10 -15.76 4.27
CA LEU A 155 -13.11 -14.31 4.13
C LEU A 155 -12.05 -13.65 5.03
N GLN A 156 -11.94 -14.06 6.29
CA GLN A 156 -10.89 -13.57 7.18
C GLN A 156 -9.50 -13.81 6.60
N TYR A 157 -9.24 -15.04 6.15
CA TYR A 157 -7.97 -15.40 5.51
C TYR A 157 -7.66 -14.53 4.29
N PHE A 158 -8.66 -14.30 3.43
CA PHE A 158 -8.53 -13.39 2.29
C PHE A 158 -8.23 -11.95 2.73
N LEU A 159 -8.98 -11.40 3.69
CA LEU A 159 -8.84 -10.01 4.13
C LEU A 159 -7.46 -9.75 4.74
N ASP A 160 -6.94 -10.69 5.53
CA ASP A 160 -5.60 -10.59 6.12
C ASP A 160 -4.54 -10.50 5.01
N ARG A 161 -4.64 -11.35 3.98
CA ARG A 161 -3.72 -11.34 2.83
C ARG A 161 -3.89 -10.10 1.97
N PHE A 162 -5.13 -9.68 1.72
CA PHE A 162 -5.47 -8.50 0.94
C PHE A 162 -4.89 -7.23 1.56
N TYR A 163 -5.09 -7.03 2.86
CA TYR A 163 -4.59 -5.85 3.55
C TYR A 163 -3.08 -5.90 3.77
N MET A 164 -2.48 -7.08 4.04
CA MET A 164 -1.03 -7.21 4.11
C MET A 164 -0.36 -6.93 2.76
N ASN A 165 -0.91 -7.44 1.65
CA ASN A 165 -0.42 -7.12 0.31
C ASN A 165 -0.52 -5.62 0.03
N ARG A 166 -1.64 -4.97 0.41
CA ARG A 166 -1.82 -3.52 0.25
C ARG A 166 -0.81 -2.71 1.07
N ILE A 167 -0.58 -3.06 2.33
CA ILE A 167 0.43 -2.40 3.18
C ILE A 167 1.81 -2.52 2.54
N SER A 168 2.17 -3.73 2.09
CA SER A 168 3.48 -4.00 1.47
C SER A 168 3.67 -3.25 0.14
N THR A 169 2.62 -3.16 -0.68
CA THR A 169 2.64 -2.45 -1.98
C THR A 169 2.76 -0.94 -1.74
N ARG A 170 2.00 -0.41 -0.77
CA ARG A 170 2.12 0.99 -0.35
C ARG A 170 3.50 1.32 0.21
N MET A 171 4.11 0.40 0.97
CA MET A 171 5.47 0.55 1.48
C MET A 171 6.46 0.75 0.34
N LEU A 172 6.44 -0.12 -0.68
CA LEU A 172 7.33 -0.03 -1.83
C LEU A 172 7.14 1.26 -2.63
N MET A 173 5.89 1.63 -2.94
CA MET A 173 5.61 2.87 -3.67
C MET A 173 6.04 4.10 -2.88
N ASN A 174 5.76 4.15 -1.58
CA ASN A 174 6.14 5.29 -0.75
C ASN A 174 7.65 5.42 -0.63
N GLN A 175 8.39 4.32 -0.52
CA GLN A 175 9.85 4.36 -0.50
C GLN A 175 10.41 5.00 -1.78
N HIS A 176 9.95 4.57 -2.95
CA HIS A 176 10.40 5.16 -4.22
C HIS A 176 10.02 6.64 -4.35
N ILE A 177 8.77 6.99 -4.06
CA ILE A 177 8.28 8.37 -4.15
C ILE A 177 9.08 9.28 -3.19
N LEU A 178 9.28 8.88 -1.93
CA LEU A 178 9.94 9.72 -0.94
C LEU A 178 11.44 9.90 -1.21
N ILE A 179 12.10 8.91 -1.83
CA ILE A 179 13.54 8.99 -2.12
C ILE A 179 13.81 9.74 -3.44
N PHE A 180 12.96 9.57 -4.46
CA PHE A 180 13.26 10.04 -5.82
C PHE A 180 12.32 11.13 -6.37
N SER A 181 11.26 11.51 -5.66
CA SER A 181 10.44 12.65 -6.12
C SER A 181 11.15 13.99 -5.86
N ASP A 182 10.98 14.94 -6.78
CA ASP A 182 11.51 16.32 -6.64
C ASP A 182 10.91 17.10 -5.45
N SER A 183 9.83 16.59 -4.87
CA SER A 183 9.24 17.16 -3.68
C SER A 183 10.08 16.79 -2.46
N GLN A 184 10.77 17.76 -1.84
CA GLN A 184 11.42 17.59 -0.53
C GLN A 184 10.37 17.42 0.60
N THR A 185 9.47 16.46 0.43
CA THR A 185 8.43 16.13 1.39
C THR A 185 8.90 14.95 2.20
N GLY A 186 9.35 15.21 3.42
CA GLY A 186 9.86 14.16 4.30
C GLY A 186 10.70 14.71 5.43
N ASN A 187 11.02 13.85 6.39
CA ASN A 187 11.98 14.17 7.42
C ASN A 187 13.40 13.92 6.86
N PRO A 188 14.32 14.91 6.86
CA PRO A 188 15.68 14.75 6.37
C PRO A 188 16.48 13.64 7.06
N THR A 189 16.08 13.22 8.26
CA THR A 189 16.74 12.12 8.98
C THR A 189 16.19 10.73 8.62
N HIS A 190 15.13 10.65 7.83
CA HIS A 190 14.52 9.39 7.40
C HIS A 190 15.07 8.95 6.05
N ILE A 191 15.10 7.63 5.85
CA ILE A 191 15.35 7.00 4.57
C ILE A 191 14.00 6.57 3.98
N GLY A 192 13.47 7.41 3.08
CA GLY A 192 12.10 7.31 2.63
C GLY A 192 11.13 7.42 3.81
N SER A 193 10.35 6.35 4.06
CA SER A 193 9.45 6.27 5.22
C SER A 193 10.05 5.61 6.47
N ILE A 194 11.31 5.18 6.43
CA ILE A 194 11.97 4.48 7.54
C ILE A 194 12.78 5.48 8.36
N ASP A 195 12.58 5.46 9.66
CA ASP A 195 13.42 6.16 10.63
C ASP A 195 14.47 5.17 11.17
N PRO A 196 15.77 5.39 10.91
CA PRO A 196 16.84 4.52 11.42
C PRO A 196 17.02 4.62 12.94
N ASN A 197 16.48 5.66 13.58
CA ASN A 197 16.57 5.88 15.01
C ASN A 197 15.21 6.31 15.58
N CYS A 198 14.16 5.54 15.28
CA CYS A 198 12.80 5.81 15.72
C CYS A 198 12.70 5.76 17.24
N ASP A 199 12.43 6.92 17.86
CA ASP A 199 12.12 7.03 19.29
C ASP A 199 10.71 6.48 19.57
N VAL A 200 10.67 5.30 20.18
CA VAL A 200 9.41 4.60 20.47
C VAL A 200 8.55 5.40 21.44
N ALA A 201 9.15 6.05 22.44
CA ALA A 201 8.41 6.81 23.45
C ALA A 201 7.75 8.06 22.83
N ALA A 202 8.46 8.73 21.92
CA ALA A 202 7.90 9.86 21.18
C ALA A 202 6.68 9.46 20.35
N VAL A 203 6.74 8.33 19.63
CA VAL A 203 5.61 7.83 18.82
C VAL A 203 4.42 7.41 19.69
N VAL A 204 4.69 6.82 20.88
CA VAL A 204 3.64 6.51 21.87
C VAL A 204 2.94 7.77 22.34
N GLN A 205 3.69 8.81 22.70
CA GLN A 205 3.11 10.07 23.15
C GLN A 205 2.27 10.71 22.05
N ASP A 206 2.78 10.80 20.82
CA ASP A 206 2.07 11.40 19.69
C ASP A 206 0.74 10.68 19.39
N ALA A 207 0.76 9.34 19.34
CA ALA A 207 -0.43 8.53 19.15
C ALA A 207 -1.45 8.68 20.31
N PHE A 208 -0.96 8.76 21.55
CA PHE A 208 -1.80 8.99 22.72
C PHE A 208 -2.47 10.36 22.68
N GLU A 209 -1.72 11.44 22.40
CA GLU A 209 -2.28 12.80 22.32
C GLU A 209 -3.36 12.89 21.25
N CYS A 210 -3.12 12.30 20.08
CA CYS A 210 -4.13 12.23 19.02
C CYS A 210 -5.40 11.49 19.45
N SER A 211 -5.27 10.36 20.16
CA SER A 211 -6.42 9.61 20.69
C SER A 211 -7.14 10.39 21.80
N LYS A 212 -6.38 11.00 22.71
CA LYS A 212 -6.87 11.84 23.81
C LYS A 212 -7.70 13.01 23.27
N MET A 213 -7.22 13.71 22.23
CA MET A 213 -7.97 14.80 21.60
C MET A 213 -9.34 14.35 21.09
N LEU A 214 -9.42 13.16 20.48
CA LEU A 214 -10.69 12.59 20.05
C LEU A 214 -11.56 12.21 21.26
N CYS A 215 -11.00 11.57 22.26
CA CYS A 215 -11.72 11.19 23.48
C CYS A 215 -12.31 12.42 24.19
N ASP A 216 -11.50 13.45 24.40
CA ASP A 216 -11.92 14.73 25.01
C ASP A 216 -13.01 15.41 24.19
N GLN A 217 -12.98 15.31 22.85
CA GLN A 217 -14.03 15.86 22.00
C GLN A 217 -15.39 15.18 22.19
N TYR A 218 -15.44 13.86 22.40
CA TYR A 218 -16.69 13.11 22.55
C TYR A 218 -17.17 13.00 24.00
N TYR A 219 -16.24 12.91 24.95
CA TYR A 219 -16.53 12.59 26.34
C TYR A 219 -16.17 13.71 27.32
N LEU A 220 -15.58 14.82 26.85
CA LEU A 220 -15.14 15.97 27.64
C LEU A 220 -14.05 15.64 28.68
N THR A 221 -13.50 14.43 28.62
CA THR A 221 -12.45 13.94 29.50
C THR A 221 -11.78 12.71 28.88
N SER A 222 -10.56 12.41 29.30
CA SER A 222 -9.81 11.22 28.92
C SER A 222 -8.97 10.70 30.09
N PRO A 223 -8.56 9.42 30.05
CA PRO A 223 -7.52 8.91 30.94
C PRO A 223 -6.16 9.61 30.73
N GLU A 224 -5.28 9.48 31.72
CA GLU A 224 -3.89 9.96 31.69
C GLU A 224 -2.93 8.84 31.21
N LEU A 225 -1.86 9.22 30.49
CA LEU A 225 -0.80 8.30 30.09
C LEU A 225 0.27 8.17 31.17
N LYS A 226 0.57 6.93 31.58
CA LYS A 226 1.74 6.61 32.41
C LYS A 226 2.70 5.75 31.60
N LEU A 227 3.78 6.37 31.10
CA LEU A 227 4.79 5.70 30.30
C LEU A 227 5.99 5.29 31.16
N THR A 228 6.42 4.03 31.06
CA THR A 228 7.63 3.52 31.70
C THR A 228 8.46 2.78 30.66
N GLN A 229 9.74 3.13 30.53
CA GLN A 229 10.68 2.47 29.62
C GLN A 229 11.63 1.57 30.40
N VAL A 230 11.81 0.33 29.92
CA VAL A 230 12.77 -0.62 30.47
C VAL A 230 13.65 -1.12 29.34
N ASN A 231 14.84 -0.54 29.20
CA ASN A 231 15.79 -0.91 28.16
C ASN A 231 16.77 -1.97 28.68
N GLY A 232 16.49 -3.25 28.39
CA GLY A 232 17.35 -4.36 28.82
C GLY A 232 18.70 -4.43 28.10
N LYS A 233 18.83 -3.84 26.92
CA LYS A 233 20.07 -3.82 26.14
C LYS A 233 21.03 -2.72 26.63
N SER A 234 20.48 -1.56 26.96
CA SER A 234 21.21 -0.38 27.44
C SER A 234 20.42 0.29 28.57
N PRO A 235 20.57 -0.17 29.83
CA PRO A 235 19.82 0.37 30.96
C PRO A 235 19.96 1.90 31.09
N GLY A 236 18.83 2.58 31.32
CA GLY A 236 18.77 4.04 31.46
C GLY A 236 18.79 4.83 30.14
N GLN A 237 19.00 4.18 28.99
CA GLN A 237 18.94 4.83 27.68
C GLN A 237 17.54 4.70 27.05
N PRO A 238 17.07 5.71 26.30
CA PRO A 238 15.78 5.63 25.60
C PRO A 238 15.74 4.48 24.59
N ILE A 239 14.55 3.93 24.36
CA ILE A 239 14.34 2.80 23.44
C ILE A 239 14.18 3.32 22.02
N HIS A 240 15.17 3.04 21.17
CA HIS A 240 15.14 3.34 19.75
C HIS A 240 15.15 2.07 18.90
N ILE A 241 14.43 2.10 17.77
CA ILE A 241 14.36 1.00 16.80
C ILE A 241 14.48 1.53 15.36
N VAL A 242 14.90 0.66 14.43
CA VAL A 242 14.79 0.96 12.99
C VAL A 242 13.38 0.57 12.55
N TYR A 243 12.52 1.53 12.23
CA TYR A 243 11.13 1.24 11.90
C TYR A 243 10.46 2.31 11.03
N VAL A 244 9.21 2.07 10.65
CA VAL A 244 8.36 3.05 9.95
C VAL A 244 7.47 3.73 11.00
N PRO A 245 7.74 4.99 11.40
CA PRO A 245 7.03 5.62 12.52
C PRO A 245 5.52 5.69 12.31
N SER A 246 5.06 5.93 11.08
CA SER A 246 3.64 5.99 10.74
C SER A 246 2.91 4.65 10.90
N HIS A 247 3.58 3.52 10.71
CA HIS A 247 3.00 2.20 10.98
C HIS A 247 2.86 1.97 12.48
N LEU A 248 3.88 2.32 13.26
CA LEU A 248 3.86 2.21 14.72
C LEU A 248 2.79 3.13 15.33
N HIS A 249 2.74 4.39 14.89
CA HIS A 249 1.72 5.35 15.29
C HIS A 249 0.32 4.79 15.02
N HIS A 250 0.05 4.26 13.81
CA HIS A 250 -1.27 3.71 13.50
C HIS A 250 -1.66 2.57 14.45
N MET A 251 -0.76 1.63 14.72
CA MET A 251 -1.04 0.53 15.67
C MET A 251 -1.37 1.06 17.07
N LEU A 252 -0.55 1.98 17.59
CA LEU A 252 -0.72 2.53 18.93
C LEU A 252 -1.98 3.39 19.04
N PHE A 253 -2.24 4.23 18.04
CA PHE A 253 -3.44 5.07 17.98
C PHE A 253 -4.72 4.24 17.95
N GLU A 254 -4.77 3.16 17.16
CA GLU A 254 -5.92 2.26 17.17
C GLU A 254 -6.11 1.57 18.52
N LEU A 255 -5.03 1.18 19.21
CA LEU A 255 -5.11 0.59 20.56
C LEU A 255 -5.56 1.61 21.62
N PHE A 256 -5.11 2.86 21.53
CA PHE A 256 -5.50 3.92 22.47
C PHE A 256 -6.94 4.41 22.31
N LYS A 257 -7.57 4.20 21.15
CA LYS A 257 -8.97 4.61 20.91
C LYS A 257 -9.99 3.68 21.57
N VAL A 258 -9.58 2.46 21.92
CA VAL A 258 -10.44 1.44 22.57
C VAL A 258 -10.64 1.78 24.04
#